data_AF-A0A6A4YQI6-F1
#
_entry.id   AF-A0A6A4YQI6-F1
#
_cell.length_a   1.000
_cell.length_b   1.000
_cell.length_c   1.000
_cell.angle_alpha   90.00
_cell.angle_beta   90.00
_cell.angle_gamma   90.00
#
_symmetry.space_group_name_H-M   'P 1'
#
loop_
_entity.id
_entity.type
_entity.pdbx_description
1 polymer ?
#
loop_
_entity_poly.entity_id
_entity_poly.type
_entity_poly.pdbx_seq_one_letter_code
_entity_poly.pdbx_strand_id
1 'polypeptide(L)' 'RLTATSKGSRYLLANDVLSMADLDVYAIVALIKSGWLAGISTTAADVFPKLSAVHGAVEAHPKVAAWAAKHATTE' A
#
# COMPACT_ATOMS: atom_id res chain seq x y z
N ARG A 1 1.53 16.50 -20.74
CA ARG A 1 0.93 15.22 -20.30
C ARG A 1 1.79 14.68 -19.17
N LEU A 2 1.19 14.23 -18.06
CA LEU A 2 1.95 13.53 -17.02
C LEU A 2 2.30 12.15 -17.57
N THR A 3 3.59 11.86 -17.72
CA THR A 3 4.07 10.56 -18.18
C THR A 3 4.37 9.71 -16.96
N ALA A 4 3.68 8.58 -16.81
CA ALA A 4 3.96 7.65 -15.73
C ALA A 4 5.36 7.04 -15.92
N THR A 5 6.26 7.29 -14.98
CA THR A 5 7.65 6.79 -15.01
C THR A 5 7.82 5.43 -14.34
N SER A 6 6.77 4.93 -13.67
CA SER A 6 6.81 3.71 -12.86
C SER A 6 6.36 2.44 -13.58
N LYS A 7 6.26 2.45 -14.91
CA LYS A 7 5.85 1.26 -15.67
C LYS A 7 6.80 0.09 -15.37
N GLY A 8 6.27 -0.99 -14.80
CA GLY A 8 7.04 -2.17 -14.41
C GLY A 8 7.74 -2.09 -13.05
N SER A 9 7.71 -0.94 -12.38
CA SER A 9 8.24 -0.80 -11.01
C SER A 9 7.29 -1.42 -9.98
N ARG A 10 7.84 -1.93 -8.89
CA ARG A 10 7.07 -2.35 -7.69
C ARG A 10 6.40 -1.15 -7.02
N TYR A 11 7.09 -0.02 -6.98
CA TYR A 11 6.65 1.22 -6.31
C TYR A 11 6.11 2.26 -7.29
N LEU A 12 5.69 3.41 -6.77
CA LEU A 12 5.16 4.54 -7.54
C LEU A 12 6.24 5.34 -8.24
N LEU A 13 7.49 5.29 -7.77
CA LEU A 13 8.65 5.81 -8.48
C LEU A 13 9.26 4.76 -9.42
N ALA A 14 10.03 5.23 -10.40
CA ALA A 14 10.81 4.36 -11.28
C ALA A 14 11.92 3.62 -10.50
N ASN A 15 12.50 2.59 -11.11
CA ASN A 15 13.67 1.85 -10.60
C ASN A 15 13.48 1.24 -9.20
N ASP A 16 12.27 0.81 -8.85
CA ASP A 16 11.97 0.18 -7.56
C ASP A 16 12.40 1.00 -6.33
N VAL A 17 12.32 2.32 -6.43
CA VAL A 17 12.57 3.22 -5.31
C VAL A 17 11.31 3.37 -4.46
N LEU A 18 11.35 2.90 -3.22
CA LEU A 18 10.32 3.14 -2.21
C LEU A 18 10.33 4.62 -1.81
N SER A 19 9.15 5.24 -1.77
CA SER A 19 8.96 6.63 -1.36
C SER A 19 7.87 6.77 -0.29
N MET A 20 7.69 7.97 0.25
CA MET A 20 6.58 8.25 1.17
C MET A 20 5.21 7.99 0.54
N ALA A 21 5.05 8.23 -0.76
CA ALA A 21 3.78 8.00 -1.46
C ALA A 21 3.37 6.51 -1.46
N ASP A 22 4.33 5.59 -1.45
CA ASP A 22 4.05 4.15 -1.36
C ASP A 22 3.57 3.77 0.05
N LEU A 23 4.14 4.41 1.09
CA LEU A 23 3.69 4.23 2.48
C LEU A 23 2.27 4.78 2.67
N ASP A 24 1.94 5.91 2.03
CA ASP A 24 0.58 6.47 2.05
C ASP A 24 -0.41 5.50 1.37
N VAL A 25 -0.05 4.92 0.23
CA VAL A 25 -0.87 3.88 -0.43
C VAL A 25 -1.07 2.67 0.48
N TYR A 26 0.00 2.21 1.13
CA TYR A 26 -0.09 1.12 2.10
C TYR A 26 -1.09 1.43 3.23
N ALA A 27 -0.98 2.61 3.85
CA ALA A 27 -1.87 3.01 4.94
C ALA A 27 -3.34 3.16 4.47
N ILE A 28 -3.57 3.82 3.33
CA ILE A 28 -4.93 4.06 2.81
C ILE A 28 -5.59 2.75 2.40
N VAL A 29 -4.87 1.85 1.71
CA VAL A 29 -5.44 0.55 1.32
C VAL A 29 -5.73 -0.31 2.55
N ALA A 30 -4.85 -0.32 3.55
CA ALA A 30 -5.11 -1.01 4.82
C ALA A 30 -6.33 -0.44 5.55
N LEU A 31 -6.51 0.89 5.55
CA LEU A 31 -7.67 1.55 6.15
C LEU A 31 -8.98 1.21 5.44
N ILE A 32 -8.99 1.16 4.11
CA ILE A 32 -10.16 0.73 3.33
C ILE A 32 -10.50 -0.72 3.67
N LYS A 33 -9.49 -1.59 3.73
CA LYS A 33 -9.67 -3.02 3.99
C LYS A 33 -10.07 -3.36 5.42
N SER A 34 -9.81 -2.48 6.39
CA SER A 34 -10.16 -2.71 7.80
C SER A 34 -11.66 -2.64 8.09
N GLY A 35 -12.46 -2.01 7.21
CA GLY A 35 -13.89 -1.78 7.43
C GLY A 35 -14.20 -0.64 8.40
N TRP A 36 -13.20 0.11 8.86
CA TRP A 36 -13.39 1.24 9.78
C TRP A 36 -14.12 2.43 9.13
N LEU A 37 -13.99 2.60 7.82
CA LEU A 37 -14.62 3.68 7.07
C LEU A 37 -16.09 3.37 6.77
N ALA A 38 -16.99 3.99 7.53
CA ALA A 38 -18.44 3.85 7.32
C ALA A 38 -18.85 4.20 5.88
N GLY A 39 -19.63 3.31 5.26
CA GLY A 39 -20.13 3.49 3.89
C GLY A 39 -19.12 3.21 2.77
N ILE A 40 -17.90 2.78 3.09
CA ILE A 40 -16.90 2.36 2.09
C ILE A 40 -16.78 0.84 2.11
N SER A 41 -16.89 0.19 0.95
CA SER A 41 -16.69 -1.26 0.81
C SER A 41 -15.24 -1.63 1.14
N THR A 42 -15.02 -2.71 1.88
CA THR A 42 -13.69 -3.25 2.18
C THR A 42 -12.93 -3.73 0.94
N THR A 43 -13.64 -3.93 -0.17
CA THR A 43 -13.09 -4.31 -1.48
C THR A 43 -12.89 -3.13 -2.43
N ALA A 44 -13.17 -1.89 -1.99
CA ALA A 44 -13.14 -0.71 -2.87
C ALA A 44 -11.76 -0.46 -3.52
N ALA A 45 -10.68 -0.87 -2.84
CA ALA A 45 -9.33 -0.73 -3.38
C ALA A 45 -8.95 -1.82 -4.41
N ASP A 46 -9.65 -2.95 -4.43
CA ASP A 46 -9.23 -4.14 -5.20
C ASP A 46 -9.34 -3.94 -6.71
N VAL A 47 -10.14 -2.97 -7.17
CA VAL A 47 -10.24 -2.60 -8.59
C VAL A 47 -9.00 -1.88 -9.12
N PHE A 48 -8.06 -1.49 -8.26
CA PHE A 48 -6.84 -0.78 -8.62
C PHE A 48 -5.61 -1.68 -8.48
N PRO A 49 -5.25 -2.47 -9.51
CA PRO A 49 -4.21 -3.50 -9.39
C PRO A 49 -2.84 -2.94 -9.02
N LYS A 50 -2.50 -1.72 -9.46
CA LYS A 50 -1.24 -1.07 -9.09
C LYS A 50 -1.20 -0.72 -7.59
N LEU A 51 -2.32 -0.29 -7.00
CA LEU A 51 -2.36 0.03 -5.57
C LEU A 51 -2.25 -1.23 -4.72
N SER A 52 -2.94 -2.32 -5.10
CA SER A 52 -2.79 -3.62 -4.43
C SER A 52 -1.36 -4.15 -4.51
N ALA A 53 -0.70 -3.98 -5.67
CA ALA A 53 0.69 -4.38 -5.83
C ALA A 53 1.65 -3.54 -4.96
N VAL A 54 1.46 -2.22 -4.89
CA VAL A 54 2.25 -1.34 -4.02
C VAL A 54 2.03 -1.68 -2.55
N HIS A 55 0.78 -1.87 -2.12
CA HIS A 55 0.44 -2.29 -0.76
C HIS A 55 1.18 -3.57 -0.38
N GLY A 56 1.11 -4.62 -1.20
CA GLY A 56 1.82 -5.88 -0.94
C GLY A 56 3.34 -5.73 -0.95
N ALA A 57 3.90 -4.90 -1.83
CA ALA A 57 5.34 -4.63 -1.87
C ALA A 57 5.83 -3.91 -0.60
N VAL A 58 5.05 -2.95 -0.09
CA VAL A 58 5.35 -2.22 1.15
C VAL A 58 5.17 -3.13 2.37
N GLU A 59 4.10 -3.91 2.42
CA GLU A 59 3.84 -4.89 3.49
C GLU A 59 5.00 -5.90 3.63
N ALA A 60 5.52 -6.39 2.49
CA ALA A 60 6.65 -7.30 2.44
C ALA A 60 8.01 -6.64 2.73
N HIS A 61 8.08 -5.31 2.85
CA HIS A 61 9.35 -4.62 3.10
C HIS A 61 9.88 -4.95 4.51
N PRO A 62 11.15 -5.39 4.70
CA PRO A 62 11.63 -5.92 5.99
C PRO A 62 11.42 -4.98 7.18
N LYS A 63 11.62 -3.67 6.99
CA LYS A 63 11.40 -2.68 8.06
C LYS A 63 9.91 -2.50 8.40
N VAL A 64 9.03 -2.61 7.41
CA VAL A 64 7.58 -2.48 7.61
C VAL A 64 7.07 -3.73 8.31
N ALA A 65 7.44 -4.92 7.85
CA ALA A 65 7.11 -6.19 8.50
C ALA A 65 7.61 -6.24 9.96
N ALA A 66 8.85 -5.81 10.22
CA ALA A 66 9.39 -5.73 11.57
C ALA A 66 8.66 -4.69 12.46
N TRP A 67 8.21 -3.57 11.89
CA TRP A 67 7.40 -2.60 12.61
C TRP A 67 6.00 -3.16 12.91
N ALA A 68 5.34 -3.76 11.92
CA ALA A 68 4.01 -4.35 12.06
C ALA A 68 4.00 -5.47 13.12
N ALA A 69 5.01 -6.34 13.15
CA ALA A 69 5.14 -7.39 14.16
C ALA A 69 5.26 -6.83 15.59
N LYS A 70 5.82 -5.63 15.76
CA LYS A 70 5.94 -4.96 17.08
C LYS A 70 4.68 -4.22 17.51
N HIS A 71 3.80 -3.88 16.56
CA HIS A 71 2.63 -3.02 16.78
C HIS A 71 1.32 -3.73 16.40
N ALA A 72 1.36 -5.03 16.15
CA ALA A 72 0.15 -5.83 16.02
C ALA A 72 -0.59 -5.74 17.36
N THR A 73 -1.76 -5.11 17.36
CA THR A 73 -2.66 -5.12 18.50
C THR A 73 -3.10 -6.55 18.73
N THR A 74 -2.64 -7.15 19.83
CA THR A 74 -3.24 -8.35 20.39
C THR A 74 -4.60 -7.94 20.95
N GLU A 75 -5.68 -8.23 20.22
CA GLU A 75 -7.03 -8.33 20.80
C GLU A 75 -7.32 -9.79 21.19
#